data_AF-A0A7K6HXK6-F1
#
_entry.id   AF-A0A7K6HXK6-F1
#
_cell.length_a   1.000
_cell.length_b   1.000
_cell.length_c   1.000
_cell.angle_alpha   90.00
_cell.angle_beta   90.00
_cell.angle_gamma   90.00
#
_symmetry.space_group_name_H-M   'P 1'
#
loop_
_entity.id
_entity.type
_entity.pdbx_description
1 polymer ?
#
loop_
_entity_poly.entity_id
_entity_poly.type
_entity_poly.pdbx_seq_one_letter_code
_entity_poly.pdbx_strand_id
1 'polypeptide(L)'
;ADSTGTHSLYTTYKDYEIMFHVSTMLPYTPNNKQQLLRKRHIGNDIVTIVFQEPGAQPFSPKNIRSHFQHVFVIVRVHGPCTDSVCYSVAVTRSRDVPSFGPPIPKGVTFPKSNVFRDFLLAKVINAENAAHKSEKFRAMATRTRQEYLKDLAEKNVTNTP
;
A
#
# COMPACT_ATOMS: atom_id res chain seq x y z
N ALA A 1 18.92 -17.93 -7.37
CA ALA A 1 18.06 -18.34 -6.24
C ALA A 1 17.03 -17.25 -6.04
N ASP A 2 15.74 -17.61 -6.05
CA ASP A 2 14.63 -16.64 -6.08
C ASP A 2 14.49 -15.94 -4.73
N SER A 3 15.05 -14.73 -4.63
CA SER A 3 15.11 -13.95 -3.39
C SER A 3 13.77 -13.31 -3.00
N THR A 4 12.81 -13.28 -3.92
CA THR A 4 11.49 -12.63 -3.76
C THR A 4 10.32 -13.56 -4.03
N GLY A 5 10.56 -14.87 -4.07
CA GLY A 5 9.54 -15.88 -4.38
C GLY A 5 9.39 -16.10 -5.89
N THR A 6 8.55 -17.05 -6.26
CA THR A 6 8.40 -17.50 -7.66
C THR A 6 7.29 -16.80 -8.42
N HIS A 7 6.33 -16.19 -7.72
CA HIS A 7 5.19 -15.50 -8.31
C HIS A 7 4.62 -14.46 -7.33
N SER A 8 3.78 -13.57 -7.85
CA SER A 8 2.98 -12.65 -7.06
C SER A 8 1.64 -12.35 -7.76
N LEU A 9 0.83 -11.49 -7.15
CA LEU A 9 -0.40 -10.98 -7.75
C LEU A 9 -0.14 -9.64 -8.44
N TYR A 10 -0.73 -9.48 -9.61
CA TYR A 10 -0.66 -8.28 -10.42
C TYR A 10 -2.02 -8.02 -11.08
N THR A 11 -2.37 -6.76 -11.29
CA THR A 11 -3.57 -6.40 -12.06
C THR A 11 -3.43 -5.02 -12.70
N THR A 12 -4.25 -4.77 -13.71
CA THR A 12 -4.43 -3.43 -14.27
C THR A 12 -5.79 -2.85 -13.86
N TYR A 13 -5.82 -1.53 -13.65
CA TYR A 13 -7.05 -0.79 -13.32
C TYR A 13 -6.95 0.65 -13.81
N LYS A 14 -7.78 1.05 -14.79
CA LYS A 14 -7.79 2.41 -15.38
C LYS A 14 -6.39 2.90 -15.75
N ASP A 15 -5.67 2.08 -16.51
CA ASP A 15 -4.29 2.32 -16.96
C ASP A 15 -3.22 2.33 -15.86
N TYR A 16 -3.59 2.10 -14.60
CA TYR A 16 -2.62 1.80 -13.53
C TYR A 16 -2.23 0.33 -13.58
N GLU A 17 -0.93 0.09 -13.53
CA GLU A 17 -0.34 -1.22 -13.28
C GLU A 17 -0.09 -1.38 -11.77
N ILE A 18 -0.65 -2.43 -11.17
CA ILE A 18 -0.61 -2.63 -9.72
C ILE A 18 0.05 -3.98 -9.43
N MET A 19 1.23 -3.94 -8.83
CA MET A 19 1.95 -5.09 -8.32
C MET A 19 1.72 -5.21 -6.81
N PHE A 20 1.35 -6.40 -6.33
CA PHE A 20 1.17 -6.65 -4.90
C PHE A 20 2.41 -7.32 -4.31
N HIS A 21 2.89 -6.85 -3.16
CA HIS A 21 3.83 -7.59 -2.33
C HIS A 21 3.05 -8.50 -1.35
N VAL A 22 2.77 -9.74 -1.75
CA VAL A 22 1.98 -10.66 -0.95
C VAL A 22 2.87 -11.39 0.08
N SER A 23 2.65 -11.13 1.37
CA SER A 23 3.51 -11.65 2.45
C SER A 23 3.66 -13.17 2.48
N THR A 24 2.61 -13.90 2.09
CA THR A 24 2.60 -15.37 2.02
C THR A 24 3.26 -15.93 0.76
N MET A 25 3.43 -15.12 -0.28
CA MET A 25 4.15 -15.50 -1.52
C MET A 25 5.64 -15.11 -1.47
N LEU A 26 6.01 -14.21 -0.55
CA LEU A 26 7.42 -13.90 -0.28
C LEU A 26 8.09 -15.01 0.55
N PRO A 27 9.38 -15.32 0.31
CA PRO A 27 10.09 -16.38 1.02
C PRO A 27 10.01 -16.23 2.54
N TYR A 28 9.85 -17.36 3.23
CA TYR A 28 9.89 -17.42 4.69
C TYR A 28 11.30 -17.80 5.15
N THR A 29 11.82 -17.11 6.16
CA THR A 29 13.13 -17.45 6.74
C THR A 29 12.93 -17.92 8.20
N PRO A 30 12.94 -19.23 8.49
CA PRO A 30 12.59 -19.76 9.82
C PRO A 30 13.35 -19.14 11.00
N ASN A 31 14.63 -18.85 10.82
CA ASN A 31 15.49 -18.31 11.86
C ASN A 31 15.52 -16.77 11.94
N ASN A 32 14.67 -16.09 11.16
CA ASN A 32 14.59 -14.63 11.15
C ASN A 32 13.23 -14.17 11.69
N LYS A 33 13.12 -13.98 13.01
CA LYS A 33 11.88 -13.54 13.65
C LYS A 33 11.29 -12.26 13.05
N GLN A 34 12.12 -11.35 12.53
CA GLN A 34 11.67 -10.10 11.91
C GLN A 34 11.26 -10.25 10.43
N GLN A 35 11.54 -11.40 9.80
CA GLN A 35 11.29 -11.66 8.38
C GLN A 35 11.77 -10.50 7.49
N LEU A 36 13.03 -10.08 7.68
CA LEU A 36 13.58 -8.86 7.07
C LEU A 36 13.43 -8.82 5.55
N LEU A 37 13.51 -9.95 4.86
CA LEU A 37 13.31 -10.01 3.41
C LEU A 37 11.87 -9.62 3.03
N ARG A 38 10.86 -10.12 3.74
CA ARG A 38 9.46 -9.72 3.55
C ARG A 38 9.26 -8.25 3.90
N LYS A 39 9.82 -7.83 5.04
CA LYS A 39 9.71 -6.47 5.55
C LYS A 39 10.40 -5.46 4.62
N ARG A 40 11.46 -5.83 3.92
CA ARG A 40 12.14 -4.96 2.95
C ARG A 40 11.23 -4.57 1.79
N HIS A 41 10.32 -5.44 1.37
CA HIS A 41 9.36 -5.12 0.32
C HIS A 41 8.15 -4.41 0.92
N ILE A 42 7.37 -5.12 1.75
CA ILE A 42 6.10 -4.62 2.30
C ILE A 42 6.29 -3.39 3.19
N GLY A 43 7.38 -3.37 3.97
CA GLY A 43 7.69 -2.26 4.87
C GLY A 43 8.09 -0.98 4.15
N ASN A 44 8.40 -1.04 2.86
CA ASN A 44 8.69 0.13 2.03
C ASN A 44 7.49 0.59 1.19
N ASP A 45 6.38 -0.15 1.22
CA ASP A 45 5.14 0.27 0.57
C ASP A 45 4.50 1.44 1.32
N ILE A 46 3.83 2.33 0.58
CA ILE A 46 3.10 3.47 1.18
C ILE A 46 1.75 3.02 1.74
N VAL A 47 1.06 2.18 0.98
CA VAL A 47 -0.26 1.63 1.31
C VAL A 47 -0.14 0.12 1.49
N THR A 48 -0.74 -0.42 2.55
CA THR A 48 -0.73 -1.85 2.83
C THR A 48 -2.14 -2.37 3.08
N ILE A 49 -2.53 -3.43 2.38
CA ILE A 49 -3.77 -4.14 2.64
C ILE A 49 -3.53 -5.16 3.75
N VAL A 50 -4.35 -5.13 4.80
CA VAL A 50 -4.34 -6.09 5.90
C VAL A 50 -5.57 -6.96 5.78
N PHE A 51 -5.39 -8.20 5.32
CA PHE A 51 -6.46 -9.18 5.26
C PHE A 51 -6.64 -9.85 6.64
N GLN A 52 -7.87 -9.86 7.16
CA GLN A 52 -8.19 -10.43 8.47
C GLN A 52 -9.22 -11.55 8.35
N GLU A 53 -8.82 -12.75 8.78
CA GLU A 53 -9.69 -13.92 8.90
C GLU A 53 -10.61 -13.83 10.13
N PRO A 54 -11.67 -14.66 10.21
CA PRO A 54 -12.50 -14.74 11.41
C PRO A 54 -11.66 -15.04 12.66
N GLY A 55 -11.93 -14.33 13.76
CA GLY A 55 -11.15 -14.45 15.00
C GLY A 55 -9.86 -13.64 15.04
N ALA A 56 -9.46 -12.96 13.96
CA ALA A 56 -8.30 -12.08 13.98
C ALA A 56 -8.48 -10.92 14.98
N GLN A 57 -7.42 -10.64 15.75
CA GLN A 57 -7.38 -9.53 16.71
C GLN A 57 -7.50 -8.16 16.03
N PRO A 58 -7.94 -7.10 16.74
CA PRO A 58 -7.95 -5.75 16.21
C PRO A 58 -6.57 -5.33 15.69
N PHE A 59 -6.53 -4.81 14.47
CA PHE A 59 -5.28 -4.31 13.90
C PHE A 59 -4.94 -2.93 14.48
N SER A 60 -3.68 -2.76 14.89
CA SER A 60 -3.13 -1.48 15.34
C SER A 60 -1.85 -1.16 14.58
N PRO A 61 -1.77 -0.02 13.88
CA PRO A 61 -0.56 0.37 13.14
C PRO A 61 0.62 0.68 14.09
N LYS A 62 0.38 0.86 15.40
CA LYS A 62 1.43 1.16 16.39
C LYS A 62 2.53 0.09 16.46
N ASN A 63 2.18 -1.16 16.12
CA ASN A 63 3.11 -2.28 16.15
C ASN A 63 3.96 -2.38 14.87
N ILE A 64 3.67 -1.56 13.85
CA ILE A 64 4.41 -1.54 12.59
C ILE A 64 5.39 -0.38 12.60
N ARG A 65 6.68 -0.72 12.72
CA ARG A 65 7.78 0.24 12.59
C ARG A 65 8.22 0.31 11.12
N SER A 66 7.64 1.26 10.39
CA SER A 66 8.03 1.63 9.03
C SER A 66 8.05 3.16 8.86
N HIS A 67 9.02 3.66 8.07
CA HIS A 67 9.05 5.05 7.65
C HIS A 67 8.20 5.31 6.40
N PHE A 68 7.78 4.29 5.66
CA PHE A 68 7.10 4.44 4.38
C PHE A 68 5.62 4.11 4.47
N GLN A 69 5.21 3.14 5.29
CA GLN A 69 3.81 2.78 5.43
C GLN A 69 3.03 3.86 6.17
N HIS A 70 2.12 4.54 5.46
CA HIS A 70 1.30 5.62 6.02
C HIS A 70 -0.20 5.31 5.99
N VAL A 71 -0.62 4.33 5.19
CA VAL A 71 -2.03 3.94 5.10
C VAL A 71 -2.16 2.43 5.17
N PHE A 72 -3.06 1.96 6.01
CA PHE A 72 -3.46 0.56 6.08
C PHE A 72 -4.95 0.44 5.73
N VAL A 73 -5.26 -0.41 4.74
CA VAL A 73 -6.62 -0.77 4.35
C VAL A 73 -6.90 -2.16 4.94
N ILE A 74 -7.72 -2.21 5.97
CA ILE A 74 -8.08 -3.45 6.65
C ILE A 74 -9.29 -4.06 5.95
N VAL A 75 -9.16 -5.29 5.46
CA VAL A 75 -10.22 -6.06 4.83
C VAL A 75 -10.48 -7.30 5.68
N ARG A 76 -11.60 -7.33 6.40
CA ARG A 76 -12.03 -8.50 7.18
C ARG A 76 -13.06 -9.29 6.38
N VAL A 77 -12.82 -10.60 6.24
CA VAL A 77 -13.73 -11.53 5.57
C VAL A 77 -14.76 -12.09 6.56
N HIS A 78 -16.00 -12.26 6.08
CA HIS A 78 -17.12 -12.88 6.78
C HIS A 78 -17.65 -14.03 5.93
N GLY A 79 -17.95 -15.17 6.56
CA GLY A 79 -18.36 -16.40 5.87
C GLY A 79 -17.35 -16.87 4.80
N PRO A 80 -16.04 -16.98 5.10
CA PRO A 80 -15.06 -17.43 4.11
C PRO A 80 -15.42 -18.83 3.59
N CYS A 81 -15.06 -19.11 2.33
CA CYS A 81 -15.33 -20.39 1.67
C CYS A 81 -16.82 -20.74 1.52
N THR A 82 -17.70 -19.73 1.52
CA THR A 82 -19.14 -19.88 1.24
C THR A 82 -19.58 -18.99 0.08
N ASP A 83 -20.73 -19.28 -0.51
CA ASP A 83 -21.32 -18.44 -1.57
C ASP A 83 -21.77 -17.06 -1.05
N SER A 84 -22.02 -16.96 0.26
CA SER A 84 -22.39 -15.73 0.96
C SER A 84 -21.20 -14.89 1.45
N VAL A 85 -19.98 -15.17 0.96
CA VAL A 85 -18.78 -14.47 1.43
C VAL A 85 -18.89 -12.95 1.21
N CYS A 86 -18.61 -12.19 2.26
CA CYS A 86 -18.59 -10.73 2.20
C CYS A 86 -17.45 -10.15 3.02
N TYR A 87 -17.17 -8.87 2.81
CA TYR A 87 -16.01 -8.17 3.35
C TYR A 87 -16.43 -6.88 4.04
N SER A 88 -15.87 -6.62 5.22
CA SER A 88 -15.91 -5.29 5.83
C SER A 88 -14.57 -4.59 5.64
N VAL A 89 -14.59 -3.30 5.36
CA VAL A 89 -13.39 -2.49 5.13
C VAL A 89 -13.27 -1.41 6.19
N ALA A 90 -12.05 -1.24 6.72
CA ALA A 90 -11.68 -0.10 7.55
C ALA A 90 -10.36 0.48 7.04
N VAL A 91 -10.11 1.75 7.38
CA VAL A 91 -8.86 2.43 7.03
C VAL A 91 -8.28 3.05 8.27
N THR A 92 -6.98 2.87 8.47
CA THR A 92 -6.18 3.67 9.39
C THR A 92 -5.06 4.33 8.61
N ARG A 93 -4.78 5.59 8.94
CA ARG A 93 -3.80 6.42 8.22
C ARG A 93 -3.06 7.32 9.19
N SER A 94 -1.86 7.74 8.81
CA SER A 94 -1.15 8.81 9.50
C SER A 94 -1.99 10.10 9.50
N ARG A 95 -1.80 10.94 10.54
CA ARG A 95 -2.63 12.13 10.78
C ARG A 95 -2.53 13.16 9.65
N ASP A 96 -1.35 13.26 9.05
CA ASP A 96 -0.95 14.18 7.98
C ASP A 96 -1.43 13.76 6.58
N VAL A 97 -1.92 12.52 6.42
CA VAL A 97 -2.52 12.06 5.16
C VAL A 97 -3.97 12.56 5.10
N PRO A 98 -4.42 13.31 4.08
CA PRO A 98 -5.81 13.78 4.00
C PRO A 98 -6.81 12.62 3.83
N SER A 99 -8.11 12.92 3.96
CA SER A 99 -9.15 11.95 3.56
C SER A 99 -9.09 11.67 2.06
N PHE A 100 -9.49 10.45 1.67
CA PHE A 100 -9.48 10.01 0.28
C PHE A 100 -10.65 9.07 -0.03
N GLY A 101 -11.13 9.14 -1.26
CA GLY A 101 -12.25 8.37 -1.75
C GLY A 101 -11.86 6.97 -2.26
N PRO A 102 -12.85 6.14 -2.63
CA PRO A 102 -14.28 6.31 -2.35
C PRO A 102 -14.58 6.22 -0.83
N PRO A 103 -15.61 6.89 -0.30
CA PRO A 103 -15.98 6.78 1.11
C PRO A 103 -16.43 5.36 1.45
N ILE A 104 -16.14 4.89 2.66
CA ILE A 104 -16.61 3.59 3.15
C ILE A 104 -17.99 3.82 3.76
N PRO A 105 -19.07 3.20 3.25
CA PRO A 105 -20.39 3.33 3.84
C PRO A 105 -20.41 2.72 5.26
N LYS A 106 -21.09 3.38 6.20
CA LYS A 106 -21.17 2.90 7.58
C LYS A 106 -22.01 1.62 7.65
N GLY A 107 -21.50 0.59 8.33
CA GLY A 107 -22.24 -0.65 8.59
C GLY A 107 -22.45 -1.56 7.38
N VAL A 108 -21.83 -1.27 6.24
CA VAL A 108 -21.99 -2.05 5.01
C VAL A 108 -20.89 -3.09 4.87
N THR A 109 -21.30 -4.30 4.48
CA THR A 109 -20.41 -5.34 3.97
C THR A 109 -20.47 -5.38 2.43
N PHE A 110 -19.35 -5.73 1.81
CA PHE A 110 -19.22 -5.83 0.37
C PHE A 110 -19.23 -7.31 -0.04
N PRO A 111 -20.14 -7.76 -0.91
CA PRO A 111 -20.08 -9.11 -1.46
C PRO A 111 -18.88 -9.24 -2.39
N LYS A 112 -18.36 -10.47 -2.54
CA LYS A 112 -17.32 -10.77 -3.54
C LYS A 112 -17.86 -10.47 -4.95
N SER A 113 -17.37 -9.39 -5.54
CA SER A 113 -17.86 -8.86 -6.81
C SER A 113 -16.82 -7.97 -7.47
N ASN A 114 -16.96 -7.73 -8.77
CA ASN A 114 -16.14 -6.74 -9.49
C ASN A 114 -16.33 -5.32 -8.94
N VAL A 115 -17.53 -5.00 -8.43
CA VAL A 115 -17.80 -3.73 -7.77
C VAL A 115 -16.92 -3.55 -6.53
N PHE A 116 -16.79 -4.59 -5.70
CA PHE A 116 -15.89 -4.55 -4.55
C PHE A 116 -14.42 -4.47 -4.96
N ARG A 117 -14.02 -5.22 -5.99
CA ARG A 117 -12.66 -5.13 -6.55
C ARG A 117 -12.34 -3.69 -6.96
N ASP A 118 -13.20 -3.07 -7.76
CA ASP A 118 -12.99 -1.72 -8.28
C ASP A 118 -12.98 -0.67 -7.16
N PHE A 119 -13.86 -0.83 -6.17
CA PHE A 119 -13.85 -0.02 -4.95
C PHE A 119 -12.49 -0.11 -4.23
N LEU A 120 -11.99 -1.33 -4.01
CA LEU A 120 -10.75 -1.56 -3.27
C LEU A 120 -9.53 -1.01 -4.01
N LEU A 121 -9.44 -1.24 -5.32
CA LEU A 121 -8.34 -0.73 -6.15
C LEU A 121 -8.35 0.80 -6.20
N ALA A 122 -9.50 1.42 -6.45
CA ALA A 122 -9.63 2.88 -6.39
C ALA A 122 -9.26 3.42 -5.00
N LYS A 123 -9.66 2.74 -3.92
CA LYS A 123 -9.35 3.15 -2.55
C LYS A 123 -7.85 3.14 -2.25
N VAL A 124 -7.13 2.11 -2.71
CA VAL A 124 -5.68 1.97 -2.52
C VAL A 124 -4.90 2.99 -3.35
N ILE A 125 -5.26 3.19 -4.63
CA ILE A 125 -4.63 4.22 -5.47
C ILE A 125 -4.83 5.62 -4.86
N ASN A 126 -6.06 5.93 -4.45
CA ASN A 126 -6.35 7.22 -3.84
C ASN A 126 -5.68 7.40 -2.47
N ALA A 127 -5.46 6.31 -1.72
CA ALA A 127 -4.69 6.34 -0.49
C ALA A 127 -3.24 6.76 -0.73
N GLU A 128 -2.60 6.21 -1.76
CA GLU A 128 -1.23 6.55 -2.13
C GLU A 128 -1.13 8.01 -2.61
N ASN A 129 -2.03 8.42 -3.50
CA ASN A 129 -2.14 9.80 -3.95
C ASN A 129 -2.36 10.79 -2.79
N ALA A 130 -3.11 10.40 -1.77
CA ALA A 130 -3.28 11.20 -0.57
C ALA A 130 -2.02 11.23 0.30
N ALA A 131 -1.34 10.10 0.46
CA ALA A 131 -0.10 10.02 1.22
C ALA A 131 1.01 10.91 0.61
N HIS A 132 1.08 11.01 -0.72
CA HIS A 132 2.01 11.93 -1.39
C HIS A 132 1.78 13.42 -1.07
N LYS A 133 0.58 13.79 -0.60
CA LYS A 133 0.26 15.16 -0.16
C LYS A 133 0.70 15.45 1.27
N SER A 134 1.14 14.44 2.02
CA SER A 134 1.63 14.61 3.37
C SER A 134 2.98 15.33 3.38
N GLU A 135 3.25 16.07 4.46
CA GLU A 135 4.46 16.91 4.58
C GLU A 135 5.75 16.09 4.36
N LYS A 136 5.80 14.88 4.92
CA LYS A 136 6.95 14.00 4.81
C LYS A 136 7.27 13.64 3.35
N PHE A 137 6.27 13.18 2.60
CA PHE A 137 6.47 12.80 1.20
C PHE A 137 6.71 14.03 0.31
N ARG A 138 6.05 15.16 0.59
CA ARG A 138 6.31 16.42 -0.09
C ARG A 138 7.74 16.89 0.10
N ALA A 139 8.28 16.83 1.31
CA ALA A 139 9.66 17.21 1.61
C ALA A 139 10.67 16.31 0.88
N MET A 140 10.46 14.99 0.90
CA MET A 140 11.30 14.05 0.15
C MET A 140 11.28 14.32 -1.35
N ALA A 141 10.09 14.48 -1.94
CA ALA A 141 9.93 14.76 -3.37
C ALA A 141 10.55 16.12 -3.77
N THR A 142 10.41 17.14 -2.93
CA THR A 142 10.99 18.47 -3.17
C THR A 142 12.52 18.40 -3.19
N ARG A 143 13.12 17.69 -2.22
CA ARG A 143 14.58 17.48 -2.18
C ARG A 143 15.06 16.75 -3.43
N THR A 144 14.44 15.63 -3.81
CA THR A 144 14.81 14.88 -5.01
C THR A 144 14.68 15.73 -6.29
N ARG A 145 13.59 16.51 -6.41
CA ARG A 145 13.39 17.43 -7.54
C ARG A 145 14.48 18.50 -7.59
N GLN A 146 14.87 19.06 -6.46
CA GLN A 146 15.94 20.06 -6.39
C GLN A 146 17.29 19.49 -6.86
N GLU A 147 17.64 18.28 -6.43
CA GLU A 147 18.87 17.60 -6.88
C GLU A 147 18.83 17.34 -8.40
N TYR A 148 17.71 16.87 -8.95
CA TYR A 148 17.59 16.69 -10.40
C TYR A 148 17.67 17.99 -11.19
N LEU A 149 17.07 19.08 -10.68
CA LEU A 149 17.17 20.38 -11.33
C LEU A 149 18.60 20.93 -11.27
N LYS A 150 19.32 20.71 -10.17
CA LYS A 150 20.72 21.08 -10.02
C LYS A 150 21.60 20.30 -11.02
N ASP A 151 21.44 18.99 -11.08
CA ASP A 151 22.16 18.13 -12.03
C ASP A 151 21.88 18.51 -13.49
N LEU A 152 20.61 18.81 -13.81
CA LEU A 152 20.22 19.29 -15.14
C LEU A 152 20.90 20.61 -15.49
N ALA A 153 20.90 21.56 -14.55
CA ALA A 153 21.55 22.86 -14.73
C ALA A 153 23.05 22.67 -14.94
N GLU A 154 23.74 21.94 -14.07
CA GLU A 154 25.19 21.69 -14.16
C GLU A 154 25.59 21.01 -15.48
N LYS A 155 24.78 20.08 -15.99
CA LYS A 155 25.06 19.35 -17.24
C LYS A 155 24.71 20.11 -18.52
N ASN A 156 23.82 21.10 -18.44
CA ASN A 156 23.31 21.83 -19.61
C ASN A 156 23.61 23.32 -19.56
N VAL A 157 24.50 23.78 -18.66
CA VAL A 157 25.14 25.09 -18.83
C VAL A 157 26.05 25.00 -20.06
N THR A 158 25.51 25.35 -21.22
CA THR A 158 26.31 25.80 -22.34
C THR A 158 26.97 27.11 -21.91
N ASN A 159 28.29 27.08 -21.74
CA ASN A 159 29.10 28.29 -21.75
C ASN A 159 28.92 28.93 -23.14
N THR A 160 27.89 29.75 -23.28
CA THR A 160 27.78 30.66 -24.42
C THR A 160 28.73 31.80 -24.08
N PRO A 161 29.81 32.00 -24.87
CA PRO A 161 30.83 32.99 -24.57
C PRO A 161 30.29 34.42 -24.60
#